data_AF-A0A954NXJ2-F1
#
_entry.id   AF-A0A954NXJ2-F1
#
_cell.length_a   1.000
_cell.length_b   1.000
_cell.length_c   1.000
_cell.angle_alpha   90.00
_cell.angle_beta   90.00
_cell.angle_gamma   90.00
#
_symmetry.space_group_name_H-M   'P 1'
#
loop_
_entity.id
_entity.type
_entity.pdbx_description
1 polymer ?
#
loop_
_entity_poly.entity_id
_entity_poly.type
_entity_poly.pdbx_seq_one_letter_code
_entity_poly.pdbx_strand_id
1 'polypeptide(L)'
;MKLQTKRTVIGLLGILFLLSLVLVQGMEVARRREEAGLSSAHIAVPVNSKSCVDCHGQPTQSPGIVDHWKGSTHAVKGVGCVECHLAQKGDVDGFDHYGAHIATVVTPKDCSR
;
A
#
# COMPACT_ATOMS: atom_id res chain seq x y z
N MET A 1 52.29 -12.35 10.93
CA MET A 1 51.61 -11.61 9.83
C MET A 1 52.49 -10.47 9.34
N LYS A 2 52.64 -10.29 8.03
CA LYS A 2 53.39 -9.16 7.44
C LYS A 2 52.59 -7.85 7.59
N LEU A 3 53.27 -6.71 7.72
CA LEU A 3 52.66 -5.38 7.88
C LEU A 3 51.65 -5.05 6.76
N GLN A 4 51.97 -5.49 5.54
CA GLN A 4 51.08 -5.34 4.37
C GLN A 4 49.73 -6.04 4.56
N THR A 5 49.72 -7.23 5.17
CA THR A 5 48.49 -7.98 5.46
C THR A 5 47.61 -7.26 6.48
N LYS A 6 48.19 -6.57 7.47
CA LYS A 6 47.40 -5.78 8.44
C LYS A 6 46.77 -4.56 7.78
N ARG A 7 47.51 -3.87 6.90
CA ARG A 7 46.99 -2.70 6.16
C ARG A 7 45.84 -3.08 5.23
N THR A 8 45.93 -4.20 4.51
CA THR A 8 44.84 -4.66 3.65
C THR A 8 43.60 -5.06 4.44
N VAL A 9 43.75 -5.75 5.57
CA VAL A 9 42.60 -6.13 6.43
C VAL A 9 41.87 -4.89 6.97
N ILE A 10 42.60 -3.89 7.48
CA ILE A 10 41.99 -2.66 8.00
C ILE A 10 41.27 -1.90 6.87
N GLY A 11 41.87 -1.83 5.69
CA GLY A 11 41.24 -1.18 4.53
C GLY A 11 39.93 -1.86 4.13
N LEU A 12 39.90 -3.19 4.07
CA LEU A 12 38.69 -3.96 3.75
C LEU A 12 37.59 -3.78 4.79
N LEU A 13 37.93 -3.83 6.08
CA LEU A 13 36.97 -3.60 7.16
C LEU A 13 36.41 -2.17 7.13
N GLY A 14 37.24 -1.18 6.82
CA GLY A 14 36.81 0.22 6.67
C GLY A 14 35.85 0.41 5.49
N ILE A 15 36.13 -0.22 4.33
CA ILE A 15 35.23 -0.19 3.18
C ILE A 15 33.91 -0.89 3.48
N LEU A 16 33.96 -2.07 4.11
CA LEU A 16 32.76 -2.80 4.52
C LEU A 16 31.89 -1.96 5.46
N PHE A 17 32.52 -1.31 6.45
CA PHE A 17 31.81 -0.43 7.38
C PHE A 17 31.18 0.76 6.65
N LEU A 18 31.90 1.44 5.77
CA LEU A 18 31.35 2.54 4.97
C LEU A 18 30.18 2.10 4.08
N LEU A 19 30.29 0.95 3.41
CA LEU A 19 29.19 0.39 2.62
C LEU A 19 27.96 0.11 3.48
N SER A 20 28.17 -0.42 4.69
CA SER A 20 27.06 -0.67 5.64
C SER A 20 26.35 0.63 6.06
N LEU A 21 27.11 1.71 6.31
CA LEU A 21 26.54 3.01 6.68
C LEU A 21 25.75 3.63 5.51
N VAL A 22 26.27 3.53 4.29
CA VAL A 22 25.58 4.02 3.09
C VAL A 22 24.29 3.25 2.83
N LEU A 23 24.31 1.92 3.01
CA LEU A 23 23.11 1.09 2.89
C LEU A 23 22.05 1.50 3.93
N VAL A 24 22.42 1.61 5.20
CA VAL A 24 21.50 2.01 6.29
C VAL A 24 20.93 3.40 6.03
N GLN A 25 21.77 4.36 5.64
CA GLN A 25 21.32 5.70 5.27
C GLN A 25 20.31 5.65 4.11
N GLY A 26 20.55 4.81 3.10
CA GLY A 26 19.63 4.61 1.97
C GLY A 26 18.28 4.04 2.41
N MET A 27 18.29 3.06 3.31
CA MET A 27 17.06 2.45 3.86
C MET A 27 16.25 3.46 4.69
N GLU A 28 16.90 4.26 5.53
CA GLU A 28 16.23 5.27 6.34
C GLU A 28 15.63 6.40 5.48
N VAL A 29 16.31 6.80 4.41
CA VAL A 29 15.76 7.76 3.43
C VAL A 29 14.55 7.18 2.73
N ALA A 30 14.58 5.90 2.33
CA ALA A 30 13.42 5.25 1.72
C ALA A 30 12.23 5.20 2.69
N ARG A 31 12.46 4.78 3.94
CA ARG A 31 11.44 4.74 5.00
C ARG A 31 10.82 6.11 5.24
N ARG A 32 11.63 7.17 5.36
CA ARG A 32 11.13 8.54 5.54
C ARG A 32 10.35 9.07 4.34
N ARG A 33 10.73 8.67 3.12
CA ARG A 33 9.97 9.04 1.92
C ARG A 33 8.60 8.37 1.89
N GLU A 34 8.51 7.12 2.34
CA GLU A 34 7.23 6.41 2.49
C GLU A 34 6.36 7.08 3.57
N GLU A 35 6.92 7.35 4.75
CA GLU A 35 6.22 8.08 5.84
C GLU A 35 5.75 9.48 5.42
N ALA A 36 6.52 10.16 4.58
CA ALA A 36 6.16 11.47 4.02
C ALA A 36 5.19 11.38 2.83
N GLY A 37 4.74 10.19 2.43
CA GLY A 37 3.85 9.99 1.28
C GLY A 37 4.49 10.33 -0.08
N LEU A 38 5.82 10.40 -0.15
CA LEU A 38 6.59 10.71 -1.35
C LEU A 38 6.93 9.47 -2.19
N SER A 39 6.57 8.27 -1.71
CA SER A 39 6.72 7.01 -2.42
C SER A 39 5.33 6.46 -2.76
N SER A 40 5.08 6.13 -4.02
CA SER A 40 3.87 5.43 -4.43
C SER A 40 4.03 3.93 -4.16
N ALA A 41 3.20 3.39 -3.27
CA ALA A 41 3.11 1.94 -3.13
C ALA A 41 2.59 1.32 -4.43
N HIS A 42 3.11 0.14 -4.78
CA HIS A 42 2.53 -0.63 -5.88
C HIS A 42 1.17 -1.17 -5.42
N ILE A 43 0.11 -0.76 -6.12
CA ILE A 43 -1.27 -1.16 -5.81
C ILE A 43 -1.78 -2.00 -6.97
N ALA A 44 -2.10 -3.26 -6.68
CA ALA A 44 -2.83 -4.13 -7.58
C ALA A 44 -4.32 -4.03 -7.23
N VAL A 45 -5.11 -3.44 -8.13
CA VAL A 45 -6.58 -3.36 -7.95
C VAL A 45 -7.18 -4.77 -8.08
N PRO A 46 -7.90 -5.27 -7.07
CA PRO A 46 -8.59 -6.56 -7.16
C PRO A 46 -9.61 -6.57 -8.32
N VAL A 47 -9.75 -7.71 -8.99
CA VAL A 47 -10.58 -7.81 -10.22
C VAL A 47 -12.04 -7.43 -9.96
N ASN A 48 -12.61 -7.88 -8.85
CA ASN A 48 -13.97 -7.56 -8.40
C ASN A 48 -14.16 -6.07 -8.05
N SER A 49 -13.09 -5.34 -7.75
CA SER A 49 -13.11 -3.92 -7.42
C SER A 49 -12.69 -3.02 -8.58
N LYS A 50 -12.30 -3.60 -9.74
CA LYS A 50 -11.80 -2.84 -10.90
C LYS A 50 -12.84 -1.86 -11.45
N SER A 51 -14.07 -2.29 -11.66
CA SER A 51 -15.14 -1.42 -12.16
C SER A 51 -15.45 -0.27 -11.20
N CYS A 52 -15.38 -0.54 -9.89
CA CYS A 52 -15.57 0.46 -8.85
C CYS A 52 -14.49 1.55 -8.94
N VAL A 53 -13.21 1.15 -9.00
CA VAL A 53 -12.08 2.09 -9.09
C VAL A 53 -12.10 2.86 -10.42
N ASP A 54 -12.40 2.18 -11.52
CA ASP A 54 -12.42 2.81 -12.85
C ASP A 54 -13.54 3.85 -12.98
N CYS A 55 -14.71 3.61 -12.38
CA CYS A 55 -15.82 4.56 -12.38
C CYS A 55 -15.61 5.68 -11.34
N HIS A 56 -15.35 5.33 -10.08
CA HIS A 56 -15.22 6.33 -9.01
C HIS A 56 -13.95 7.18 -9.14
N GLY A 57 -12.92 6.69 -9.84
CA GLY A 57 -11.72 7.46 -10.16
C GLY A 57 -11.92 8.53 -11.22
N GLN A 58 -13.08 8.58 -11.89
CA GLN A 58 -13.37 9.62 -12.88
C GLN A 58 -13.58 10.99 -12.21
N PRO A 59 -13.15 12.09 -12.85
CA PRO A 59 -13.28 13.44 -12.29
C PRO A 59 -14.70 13.85 -11.92
N THR A 60 -15.71 13.33 -12.62
CA THR A 60 -17.14 13.66 -12.43
C THR A 60 -17.83 12.81 -11.38
N GLN A 61 -17.16 11.77 -10.86
CA GLN A 61 -17.75 10.85 -9.89
C GLN A 61 -17.29 11.22 -8.48
N SER A 62 -16.22 10.60 -7.99
CA SER A 62 -15.70 10.83 -6.63
C SER A 62 -14.22 10.46 -6.55
N PRO A 63 -13.34 11.12 -7.32
CA PRO A 63 -11.94 10.70 -7.43
C PRO A 63 -11.23 10.69 -6.06
N GLY A 64 -11.63 11.57 -5.14
CA GLY A 64 -11.09 11.64 -3.79
C GLY A 64 -11.23 10.36 -2.96
N ILE A 65 -12.29 9.54 -3.15
CA ILE A 65 -12.41 8.28 -2.42
C ILE A 65 -11.40 7.24 -2.92
N VAL A 66 -11.12 7.25 -4.22
CA VAL A 66 -10.13 6.36 -4.84
C VAL A 66 -8.72 6.80 -4.44
N ASP A 67 -8.46 8.10 -4.38
CA ASP A 67 -7.16 8.63 -3.97
C ASP A 67 -6.89 8.35 -2.48
N HIS A 68 -7.90 8.49 -1.62
CA HIS A 68 -7.80 8.07 -0.22
C HIS A 68 -7.50 6.57 -0.11
N TRP A 69 -8.27 5.73 -0.83
CA TRP A 69 -8.05 4.28 -0.83
C TRP A 69 -6.64 3.92 -1.29
N LYS A 70 -6.14 4.52 -2.39
CA LYS A 70 -4.77 4.29 -2.89
C LYS A 70 -3.70 4.61 -1.84
N GLY A 71 -3.93 5.62 -1.00
CA GLY A 71 -3.01 5.96 0.10
C GLY A 71 -3.09 5.04 1.32
N SER A 72 -4.01 4.08 1.35
CA SER A 72 -4.26 3.24 2.52
C SER A 72 -3.49 1.92 2.49
N THR A 73 -3.25 1.33 3.67
CA THR A 73 -2.73 -0.04 3.79
C THR A 73 -3.66 -1.07 3.15
N HIS A 74 -4.96 -0.82 3.12
CA HIS A 74 -5.93 -1.70 2.48
C HIS A 74 -5.61 -1.90 0.99
N ALA A 75 -5.33 -0.82 0.24
CA ALA A 75 -4.93 -0.91 -1.16
C ALA A 75 -3.63 -1.69 -1.36
N VAL A 76 -2.64 -1.48 -0.50
CA VAL A 76 -1.35 -2.20 -0.54
C VAL A 76 -1.52 -3.69 -0.27
N LYS A 77 -2.49 -4.07 0.57
CA LYS A 77 -2.80 -5.47 0.91
C LYS A 77 -3.84 -6.10 -0.03
N GLY A 78 -4.31 -5.38 -1.04
CA GLY A 78 -5.29 -5.88 -2.00
C GLY A 78 -6.72 -5.97 -1.45
N VAL A 79 -7.04 -5.23 -0.39
CA VAL A 79 -8.43 -5.03 0.06
C VAL A 79 -9.01 -3.87 -0.76
N GLY A 80 -9.90 -4.19 -1.70
CA GLY A 80 -10.55 -3.25 -2.59
C GLY A 80 -11.87 -2.71 -2.04
N CYS A 81 -12.70 -2.21 -2.95
CA CYS A 81 -14.00 -1.61 -2.63
C CYS A 81 -15.00 -2.68 -2.21
N VAL A 82 -15.12 -3.75 -3.00
CA VAL A 82 -16.17 -4.77 -2.83
C VAL A 82 -15.89 -5.64 -1.60
N GLU A 83 -14.63 -5.84 -1.23
CA GLU A 83 -14.26 -6.59 -0.02
C GLU A 83 -14.96 -6.06 1.25
N CYS A 84 -15.10 -4.73 1.35
CA CYS A 84 -15.79 -4.07 2.46
C CYS A 84 -17.26 -3.76 2.15
N HIS A 85 -17.56 -3.31 0.93
CA HIS A 85 -18.90 -2.81 0.57
C HIS A 85 -19.86 -3.89 0.08
N LEU A 86 -19.43 -5.14 -0.12
CA LEU A 86 -20.33 -6.22 -0.52
C LEU A 86 -21.40 -6.44 0.56
N ALA A 87 -22.65 -6.27 0.13
CA ALA A 87 -23.84 -6.54 0.94
C ALA A 87 -24.38 -7.94 0.66
N GLN A 88 -24.97 -8.54 1.68
CA GLN A 88 -25.74 -9.78 1.59
C GLN A 88 -27.21 -9.48 1.36
N LYS A 89 -27.91 -10.43 0.76
CA LYS A 89 -29.35 -10.33 0.57
C LYS A 89 -30.04 -10.28 1.93
N GLY A 90 -30.75 -9.17 2.19
CA GLY A 90 -31.43 -8.92 3.46
C GLY A 90 -30.72 -7.92 4.36
N ASP A 91 -29.51 -7.46 4.00
CA ASP A 91 -28.91 -6.29 4.64
C ASP A 91 -29.80 -5.08 4.42
N VAL A 92 -30.13 -4.37 5.51
CA VAL A 92 -31.13 -3.30 5.52
C VAL A 92 -30.73 -2.09 4.68
N ASP A 93 -29.43 -1.93 4.45
CA ASP A 93 -28.80 -0.88 3.66
C ASP A 93 -28.19 -1.41 2.35
N GLY A 94 -28.48 -2.67 2.01
CA GLY A 94 -28.06 -3.29 0.75
C GLY A 94 -28.89 -2.83 -0.45
N PHE A 95 -28.23 -2.46 -1.55
CA PHE A 95 -28.89 -2.08 -2.80
C PHE A 95 -28.04 -2.43 -4.03
N ASP A 96 -28.70 -2.51 -5.19
CA ASP A 96 -28.03 -2.79 -6.45
C ASP A 96 -27.39 -1.53 -7.04
N HIS A 97 -26.12 -1.63 -7.42
CA HIS A 97 -25.31 -0.57 -7.98
C HIS A 97 -24.48 -1.11 -9.16
N TYR A 98 -24.92 -0.79 -10.38
CA TYR A 98 -24.22 -1.15 -11.63
C TYR A 98 -23.77 -2.61 -11.73
N GLY A 99 -24.62 -3.54 -11.30
CA GLY A 99 -24.38 -4.98 -11.38
C GLY A 99 -23.74 -5.60 -10.13
N ALA A 100 -23.48 -4.81 -9.08
CA ALA A 100 -23.06 -5.30 -7.76
C ALA A 100 -24.13 -5.00 -6.70
N HIS A 101 -24.30 -5.87 -5.71
CA HIS A 101 -25.14 -5.60 -4.54
C HIS A 101 -24.25 -5.13 -3.39
N ILE A 102 -24.42 -3.88 -2.96
CA ILE A 102 -23.50 -3.22 -2.03
C ILE A 102 -24.24 -2.48 -0.91
N ALA A 103 -23.51 -2.18 0.16
CA ALA A 103 -23.90 -1.29 1.24
C ALA A 103 -22.91 -0.12 1.32
N THR A 104 -23.41 1.10 1.55
CA THR A 104 -22.53 2.28 1.73
C THR A 104 -21.96 2.36 3.14
N VAL A 105 -22.63 1.77 4.13
CA VAL A 105 -22.20 1.77 5.52
C VAL A 105 -21.46 0.48 5.83
N VAL A 106 -20.13 0.56 5.97
CA VAL A 106 -19.31 -0.57 6.41
C VAL A 106 -19.38 -0.64 7.95
N THR A 107 -19.86 -1.75 8.47
CA THR A 107 -20.04 -1.98 9.91
C THR A 107 -18.86 -2.71 10.53
N PRO A 108 -18.72 -2.77 11.87
CA PRO A 108 -17.69 -3.59 12.52
C PRO A 108 -17.74 -5.07 12.14
N LYS A 109 -18.92 -5.60 11.80
CA LYS A 109 -19.08 -6.99 11.34
C LYS A 109 -18.41 -7.20 9.98
N ASP A 110 -18.45 -6.20 9.10
CA ASP A 110 -17.81 -6.26 7.79
C ASP A 110 -16.28 -6.22 7.89
N CYS A 111 -15.77 -5.53 8.90
CA CYS A 111 -14.33 -5.50 9.20
C CYS A 111 -13.81 -6.83 9.80
N SER A 112 -14.68 -7.65 10.40
CA SER A 112 -14.27 -8.86 11.15
C SER A 112 -14.12 -10.13 10.30
N ARG A 113 -14.24 -9.98 8.98
CA ARG A 113 -14.25 -11.08 7.99
C ARG A 113 -12.86 -11.70 7.79
#